data_AF-A0A7X7YV63-F1
#
_entry.id   AF-A0A7X7YV63-F1
#
_cell.length_a   1.000
_cell.length_b   1.000
_cell.length_c   1.000
_cell.angle_alpha   90.00
_cell.angle_beta   90.00
_cell.angle_gamma   90.00
#
_symmetry.space_group_name_H-M   'P 1'
#
loop_
_entity.id
_entity.type
_entity.pdbx_description
1 polymer ?
#
loop_
_entity_poly.entity_id
_entity_poly.type
_entity_poly.pdbx_seq_one_letter_code
_entity_poly.pdbx_strand_id
1 'polypeptide(L)'
;MRIPLTKYGFPEVVIYPAALLALMGATGLFGPAWLPLWGVIAVEGILAAILAWALMFFRDPRREPPRDDSVLLAPADGTITDVDRVQDAEFIGGPALRVGIFL
;
A
#
# COMPACT_ATOMS: atom_id res chain seq x y z
N MET A 1 -0.62 20.17 -5.83
CA MET A 1 -1.10 18.95 -6.49
C MET A 1 -1.03 17.80 -5.48
N ARG A 2 -2.11 17.05 -5.21
CA ARG A 2 -2.06 15.89 -4.28
C ARG A 2 -1.58 14.68 -5.07
N ILE A 3 -0.43 14.11 -4.69
CA ILE A 3 0.05 12.84 -5.23
C ILE A 3 -0.81 11.73 -4.59
N PRO A 4 -1.42 10.81 -5.37
CA PRO A 4 -2.31 9.78 -4.86
C PRO A 4 -1.53 8.60 -4.25
N LEU A 5 -0.53 8.90 -3.41
CA LEU A 5 0.27 7.93 -2.68
C LEU A 5 0.22 8.27 -1.19
N THR A 6 0.21 7.24 -0.35
CA THR A 6 0.16 7.41 1.11
C THR A 6 1.40 8.17 1.62
N LYS A 7 1.18 9.02 2.61
CA LYS A 7 2.26 9.76 3.30
C LYS A 7 2.84 8.97 4.48
N TYR A 8 2.12 7.99 5.00
CA TYR A 8 2.45 7.28 6.24
C TYR A 8 3.53 6.19 6.08
N GLY A 9 4.01 5.97 4.86
CA GLY A 9 5.13 5.08 4.54
C GLY A 9 6.03 5.68 3.46
N PHE A 10 6.28 7.00 3.53
CA PHE A 10 7.02 7.71 2.48
C PHE A 10 8.41 7.12 2.20
N PRO A 11 9.20 6.70 3.21
CA PRO A 11 10.45 6.00 2.95
C PRO A 11 10.26 4.76 2.06
N GLU A 12 9.29 3.91 2.38
CA GLU A 12 8.99 2.68 1.65
C GLU A 12 8.46 2.96 0.23
N VAL A 13 7.55 3.92 0.11
CA VAL A 13 6.94 4.38 -1.15
C VAL A 13 8.00 4.93 -2.12
N VAL A 14 9.11 5.46 -1.61
CA VAL A 14 10.20 5.99 -2.45
C VAL A 14 11.27 4.94 -2.69
N ILE A 15 11.71 4.24 -1.64
CA ILE A 15 12.82 3.29 -1.70
C ILE A 15 12.49 2.11 -2.62
N TYR A 16 11.30 1.50 -2.52
CA TYR A 16 10.99 0.32 -3.33
C TYR A 16 10.90 0.64 -4.83
N PRO A 17 10.16 1.69 -5.28
CA PRO A 17 10.16 2.08 -6.68
C PRO A 17 11.53 2.52 -7.18
N ALA A 18 12.31 3.26 -6.38
CA ALA A 18 13.65 3.69 -6.77
C ALA A 18 14.59 2.50 -6.96
N ALA A 19 14.56 1.52 -6.06
CA ALA A 19 15.35 0.30 -6.17
C ALA A 19 14.95 -0.52 -7.41
N LEU A 20 13.65 -0.64 -7.69
CA LEU A 20 13.15 -1.31 -8.89
C LEU A 20 13.58 -0.60 -10.17
N LEU A 21 13.48 0.73 -10.22
CA LEU A 21 13.94 1.52 -11.36
C LEU A 21 15.45 1.41 -11.57
N ALA A 22 16.24 1.39 -10.49
CA ALA A 22 17.68 1.16 -10.57
C ALA A 22 18.00 -0.23 -11.12
N LEU A 23 17.25 -1.25 -10.67
CA LEU A 23 17.38 -2.61 -11.18
C LEU A 23 17.02 -2.70 -12.67
N MET A 24 15.91 -2.10 -13.10
CA MET A 24 15.53 -1.97 -14.51
C MET A 24 16.61 -1.28 -15.35
N GLY A 25 17.20 -0.19 -14.82
CA GLY A 25 18.33 0.47 -15.49
C GLY A 25 19.54 -0.44 -15.65
N ALA A 26 19.88 -1.23 -14.62
CA ALA A 26 20.97 -2.18 -14.66
C ALA A 26 20.69 -3.36 -15.62
N THR A 27 19.49 -3.93 -15.57
CA THR A 27 19.10 -5.04 -16.47
C THR A 27 18.99 -4.59 -17.92
N GLY A 28 18.46 -3.40 -18.18
CA GLY A 28 18.41 -2.83 -19.53
C GLY A 28 19.80 -2.54 -20.11
N LEU A 29 20.74 -2.04 -19.28
CA LEU A 29 22.08 -1.67 -19.74
C LEU A 29 23.02 -2.87 -19.90
N PHE A 30 23.03 -3.77 -18.92
CA PHE A 30 23.99 -4.89 -18.87
C PHE A 30 23.39 -6.22 -19.35
N GLY A 31 22.06 -6.37 -19.32
CA GLY A 31 21.36 -7.59 -19.71
C GLY A 31 21.69 -8.08 -21.13
N PRO A 32 21.77 -7.22 -22.16
CA PRO A 32 22.09 -7.65 -23.52
C PRO A 32 23.46 -8.31 -23.68
N ALA A 33 24.38 -8.12 -22.73
CA ALA A 33 25.70 -8.77 -22.74
C ALA A 33 25.64 -10.26 -22.33
N TRP A 34 24.57 -10.68 -21.64
CA TRP A 34 24.44 -12.02 -21.05
C TRP A 34 23.17 -12.76 -21.47
N LEU A 35 22.15 -12.02 -21.93
CA LEU A 35 20.85 -12.54 -22.31
C LEU A 35 20.51 -12.14 -23.75
N PRO A 36 19.80 -13.01 -24.50
CA PRO A 36 19.20 -12.60 -25.75
C PRO A 36 18.16 -11.50 -25.51
N LEU A 37 17.90 -10.68 -26.53
CA LEU A 37 17.01 -9.52 -26.43
C LEU A 37 15.63 -9.86 -25.84
N TRP A 38 15.04 -11.00 -26.22
CA TRP A 38 13.74 -11.44 -25.69
C TRP A 38 13.79 -11.72 -24.17
N GLY A 39 14.93 -12.20 -23.66
CA GLY A 39 15.12 -12.47 -22.23
C GLY A 39 15.18 -11.18 -21.43
N VAL A 40 15.89 -10.17 -21.95
CA VAL A 40 15.91 -8.82 -21.36
C VAL A 40 14.50 -8.22 -21.33
N ILE A 41 13.76 -8.31 -22.45
CA ILE A 41 12.37 -7.82 -22.53
C ILE A 41 11.46 -8.51 -21.51
N ALA A 42 11.59 -9.83 -21.33
CA ALA A 42 10.80 -10.57 -20.36
C ALA A 42 11.09 -10.13 -18.92
N VAL A 43 12.36 -9.94 -18.56
CA VAL A 43 12.77 -9.45 -17.23
C VAL A 43 12.25 -8.04 -16.98
N GLU A 44 12.43 -7.12 -17.93
CA GLU A 44 11.90 -5.76 -17.85
C GLU A 44 10.38 -5.75 -17.69
N GLY A 45 9.66 -6.62 -18.42
CA GLY A 45 8.21 -6.76 -18.30
C GLY A 45 7.76 -7.18 -16.90
N ILE A 46 8.48 -8.12 -16.28
CA ILE A 46 8.21 -8.56 -14.91
C ILE A 46 8.50 -7.41 -13.92
N LEU A 47 9.64 -6.74 -14.05
CA LEU A 47 10.01 -5.61 -13.18
C LEU A 47 9.00 -4.46 -13.28
N ALA A 48 8.55 -4.14 -14.50
CA ALA A 48 7.51 -3.15 -14.73
C ALA A 48 6.17 -3.54 -14.08
N ALA A 49 5.77 -4.82 -14.16
CA ALA A 49 4.57 -5.30 -13.49
C ALA A 49 4.66 -5.18 -11.97
N ILE A 50 5.82 -5.52 -11.38
CA ILE A 50 6.08 -5.38 -9.95
C ILE A 50 6.06 -3.90 -9.54
N LEU A 51 6.67 -3.01 -10.34
CA LEU A 51 6.65 -1.57 -10.10
C LEU A 51 5.21 -1.03 -10.11
N ALA A 52 4.42 -1.41 -11.11
CA ALA A 52 3.00 -1.04 -11.18
C ALA A 52 2.22 -1.55 -9.97
N TRP A 53 2.46 -2.80 -9.55
CA TRP A 53 1.85 -3.37 -8.35
C TRP A 53 2.23 -2.59 -7.09
N ALA A 54 3.50 -2.24 -6.90
CA ALA A 54 3.98 -1.46 -5.76
C ALA A 54 3.31 -0.08 -5.70
N LEU A 55 3.23 0.63 -6.83
CA LEU A 55 2.56 1.93 -6.91
C LEU A 55 1.05 1.82 -6.63
N MET A 56 0.42 0.73 -7.07
CA MET A 56 -1.00 0.45 -6.79
C MET A 56 -1.25 0.05 -5.34
N PHE A 57 -0.30 -0.61 -4.67
CA PHE A 57 -0.40 -0.99 -3.26
C PHE A 57 -0.40 0.26 -2.35
N PHE A 58 0.49 1.21 -2.62
CA PHE A 58 0.62 2.43 -1.82
C PHE A 58 -0.33 3.57 -2.23
N ARG A 59 -1.26 3.31 -3.14
CA ARG A 59 -2.21 4.32 -3.62
C ARG A 59 -3.08 4.83 -2.47
N ASP A 60 -3.30 6.14 -2.44
CA ASP A 60 -4.21 6.80 -1.50
C ASP A 60 -5.38 7.45 -2.26
N PRO A 61 -6.50 6.73 -2.44
CA PRO A 61 -7.67 7.25 -3.16
C PRO A 61 -8.34 8.38 -2.36
N ARG A 62 -9.04 9.27 -3.07
CA ARG A 62 -9.89 10.26 -2.38
C ARG A 62 -11.13 9.55 -1.84
N ARG A 63 -11.41 9.75 -0.55
CA ARG A 63 -12.66 9.32 0.10
C ARG A 63 -13.47 10.57 0.48
N GLU A 64 -14.77 10.54 0.21
CA GLU A 64 -15.71 11.60 0.59
C GLU A 64 -16.61 11.07 1.72
N PRO A 65 -16.30 11.37 2.99
CA PRO A 65 -17.13 10.90 4.10
C PRO A 65 -18.46 11.67 4.15
N PRO A 66 -19.53 11.06 4.70
CA PRO A 66 -20.76 11.77 5.03
C PRO A 66 -20.48 12.98 5.94
N ARG A 67 -21.26 14.07 5.76
CA ARG A 67 -21.18 15.29 6.58
C ARG A 67 -22.22 15.25 7.71
N ASP A 68 -22.16 14.20 8.53
CA ASP A 68 -23.06 14.01 9.67
C ASP A 68 -22.23 13.68 10.90
N ASP A 69 -22.29 14.53 11.92
CA ASP A 69 -21.52 14.37 13.14
C ASP A 69 -22.13 13.32 14.10
N SER A 70 -23.31 12.80 13.78
CA SER A 70 -24.01 11.76 14.57
C SER A 70 -23.65 10.33 14.14
N VAL A 71 -22.88 10.14 13.06
CA VAL A 71 -22.48 8.82 12.58
C VAL A 71 -21.06 8.45 12.97
N LEU A 72 -20.85 7.18 13.33
CA LEU A 72 -19.51 6.60 13.46
C LEU A 72 -19.13 5.97 12.11
N LEU A 73 -17.97 6.38 11.59
CA LEU A 73 -17.43 5.85 10.34
C LEU A 73 -16.45 4.70 10.62
N ALA A 74 -16.42 3.72 9.71
CA ALA A 74 -15.42 2.67 9.77
C ALA A 74 -14.01 3.27 9.57
N PRO A 75 -13.03 2.92 10.42
CA PRO A 75 -11.66 3.44 10.30
C PRO A 75 -10.89 2.85 9.12
N ALA A 76 -11.30 1.67 8.64
CA ALA A 76 -10.70 0.95 7.53
C ALA A 76 -11.76 0.16 6.75
N ASP A 77 -11.47 -0.11 5.49
CA ASP A 77 -12.20 -1.10 4.70
C ASP A 77 -11.81 -2.51 5.18
N GLY A 78 -12.74 -3.46 5.22
CA GLY A 78 -12.45 -4.82 5.65
C GLY A 78 -13.69 -5.59 6.09
N THR A 79 -13.47 -6.73 6.73
CA THR A 79 -14.51 -7.60 7.29
C THR A 79 -14.51 -7.50 8.80
N ILE A 80 -15.69 -7.34 9.41
CA ILE A 80 -15.82 -7.39 10.86
C ILE A 80 -15.56 -8.83 11.34
N THR A 81 -14.56 -9.00 12.19
CA THR A 81 -14.17 -10.32 12.72
C THR A 81 -14.75 -10.61 14.10
N ASP A 82 -14.87 -9.59 14.93
CA ASP A 82 -15.36 -9.69 16.31
C ASP A 82 -15.96 -8.37 16.78
N VAL A 83 -16.94 -8.48 17.70
CA VAL A 83 -17.56 -7.35 18.39
C VAL A 83 -17.70 -7.72 19.86
N ASP A 84 -16.83 -7.17 20.70
CA ASP A 84 -16.69 -7.57 22.11
C ASP A 84 -16.63 -6.37 23.06
N ARG A 85 -17.07 -6.58 24.30
CA ARG A 85 -16.82 -5.61 25.38
C ARG A 85 -15.49 -5.93 26.06
N VAL A 86 -14.59 -4.95 26.07
CA VAL A 86 -13.31 -5.02 26.78
C VAL A 86 -13.37 -4.11 28.00
N GLN A 87 -12.77 -4.52 29.11
CA GLN A 87 -12.87 -3.78 30.38
C GLN A 87 -11.77 -2.73 30.55
N ASP A 88 -10.63 -2.92 29.89
CA ASP A 88 -9.46 -2.06 30.03
C ASP A 88 -8.85 -1.81 28.64
N ALA A 89 -9.54 -0.98 27.85
CA ALA A 89 -9.07 -0.60 26.53
C ALA A 89 -7.89 0.37 26.66
N GLU A 90 -6.70 -0.02 26.20
CA GLU A 90 -5.43 0.71 26.36
C GLU A 90 -5.53 2.21 26.04
N PHE A 91 -6.20 2.58 24.94
CA PHE A 91 -6.35 3.98 24.52
C PHE A 91 -7.50 4.73 25.19
N ILE A 92 -8.45 4.02 25.79
CA ILE A 92 -9.67 4.60 26.40
C ILE A 92 -9.57 4.64 27.93
N GLY A 93 -8.76 3.77 28.55
CA GLY A 93 -8.54 3.70 30.00
C GLY A 93 -9.74 3.17 30.78
N GLY A 94 -10.61 2.37 30.16
CA GLY A 94 -11.79 1.80 30.80
C GLY A 94 -12.63 0.93 29.86
N PRO A 95 -13.86 0.57 30.27
CA PRO A 95 -14.73 -0.31 29.49
C PRO A 95 -15.09 0.28 28.12
N ALA A 96 -14.91 -0.51 27.06
CA ALA A 96 -15.19 -0.09 25.69
C ALA A 96 -15.78 -1.23 24.84
N LEU A 97 -16.48 -0.87 23.77
CA LEU A 97 -16.88 -1.80 22.71
C LEU A 97 -15.75 -1.86 21.67
N ARG A 98 -15.12 -3.02 21.52
CA ARG A 98 -14.14 -3.29 20.46
C ARG A 98 -14.86 -3.85 19.25
N VAL A 99 -14.57 -3.28 18.09
CA VAL A 99 -14.98 -3.81 16.77
C VAL A 99 -13.71 -4.11 15.99
N GLY A 100 -13.39 -5.39 15.81
CA GLY A 100 -12.24 -5.83 15.03
C GLY A 100 -12.55 -5.87 13.54
N ILE A 101 -11.63 -5.35 12.73
CA ILE A 101 -11.75 -5.31 11.27
C ILE A 101 -10.49 -5.93 10.67
N PHE A 102 -10.67 -6.89 9.76
CA PHE A 102 -9.60 -7.54 9.02
C PHE A 102 -9.65 -7.15 7.54
N LEU A 103 -8.50 -6.81 6.96
CA LEU A 103 -8.32 -6.47 5.55
C LEU A 103 -7.49 -7.52 4.82
#